data_AF-A0AAW1I0D8-F1
#
_entry.id   AF-A0AAW1I0D8-F1
#
_cell.length_a   1.000
_cell.length_b   1.000
_cell.length_c   1.000
_cell.angle_alpha   90.00
_cell.angle_beta   90.00
_cell.angle_gamma   90.00
#
_symmetry.space_group_name_H-M   'P 1'
#
loop_
_entity.id
_entity.type
_entity.pdbx_description
1 polymer ?
#
loop_
_entity_poly.entity_id
_entity_poly.type
_entity_poly.pdbx_seq_one_letter_code
_entity_poly.pdbx_strand_id
1 'polypeptide(L)'
;MDALQQSLAETLSSGSLGSSDSSGNVANYMGQMAMAMGKLGTFEGFIRQADNLRQQTLQQMHRILTTKQSARALLAIHDYFSRLRALSSLWLARPKE
;
A
#
# COMPACT_ATOMS: atom_id res chain seq x y z
N MET A 1 7.82 -5.52 8.91
CA MET A 1 6.56 -4.81 8.58
C MET A 1 6.31 -3.64 9.53
N ASP A 2 6.97 -3.64 10.69
CA ASP A 2 6.79 -2.67 11.79
C ASP A 2 7.22 -1.25 11.43
N ALA A 3 8.31 -1.10 10.67
CA ALA A 3 8.80 0.22 10.24
C ALA A 3 7.80 0.98 9.34
N LEU A 4 7.04 0.24 8.51
CA LEU A 4 6.01 0.84 7.65
C LEU A 4 4.77 1.20 8.45
N GLN A 5 4.37 0.35 9.41
CA GLN A 5 3.26 0.62 10.31
C GLN A 5 3.56 1.81 11.22
N GLN A 6 4.77 1.92 11.75
CA GLN A 6 5.23 3.08 12.52
C GLN A 6 5.24 4.35 11.67
N SER A 7 5.82 4.30 10.47
CA SER A 7 5.86 5.47 9.57
C SER A 7 4.45 5.97 9.19
N LEU A 8 3.51 5.06 8.90
CA LEU A 8 2.12 5.41 8.64
C LEU A 8 1.39 5.95 9.88
N ALA A 9 1.54 5.30 11.03
CA ALA A 9 0.92 5.72 12.28
C ALA A 9 1.40 7.11 12.70
N GLU A 10 2.70 7.38 12.57
CA GLU A 10 3.26 8.69 12.84
C GLU A 10 2.73 9.74 11.86
N THR A 11 2.65 9.43 10.56
CA THR A 11 2.14 10.36 9.54
C THR A 11 0.67 10.75 9.79
N LEU A 12 -0.17 9.78 10.14
CA LEU A 12 -1.57 10.02 10.50
C LEU A 12 -1.71 10.80 11.82
N SER A 13 -0.86 10.52 12.82
CA SER A 13 -0.86 11.25 14.08
C SER A 13 -0.41 12.72 13.93
N SER A 14 0.53 12.99 13.02
CA SER A 14 1.00 14.36 12.74
C SER A 14 -0.01 15.23 11.96
N GLY A 15 -1.05 14.62 11.35
CA GLY A 15 -2.13 15.35 10.67
C GLY A 15 -3.18 15.96 11.61
N SER A 16 -3.09 15.74 12.94
CA SER A 16 -4.14 16.11 13.91
C SER A 16 -3.84 17.34 14.78
N LEU A 17 -2.73 18.07 14.55
CA LEU A 17 -2.38 19.20 15.42
C LEU A 17 -2.83 20.56 14.84
N GLY A 18 -4.00 20.99 15.30
CA GLY A 18 -4.21 22.39 15.72
C GLY A 18 -4.63 23.39 14.65
N SER A 19 -5.93 23.67 14.60
CA SER A 19 -6.42 25.04 14.37
C SER A 19 -5.73 26.05 15.32
N SER A 20 -5.53 27.28 14.83
CA SER A 20 -5.09 28.51 15.55
C SER A 20 -3.58 28.77 15.68
N ASP A 21 -3.01 29.57 14.77
CA ASP A 21 -2.76 31.01 15.00
C ASP A 21 -1.80 31.62 13.94
N SER A 22 -2.20 32.76 13.41
CA SER A 22 -1.84 33.29 12.08
C SER A 22 -0.57 34.14 12.01
N SER A 23 0.53 33.83 12.73
CA SER A 23 1.76 34.65 12.60
C SER A 23 3.11 33.93 12.77
N GLY A 24 3.16 32.75 13.39
CA GLY A 24 4.38 31.91 13.48
C GLY A 24 4.50 30.82 12.39
N ASN A 25 3.63 30.91 11.37
CA ASN A 25 3.15 29.75 10.62
C ASN A 25 4.15 29.20 9.58
N VAL A 26 4.99 30.04 8.97
CA VAL A 26 5.83 29.61 7.84
C VAL A 26 7.01 28.75 8.30
N ALA A 27 7.68 29.09 9.40
CA ALA A 27 8.79 28.29 9.92
C ALA A 27 8.32 26.92 10.44
N ASN A 28 7.17 26.88 11.13
CA ASN A 28 6.56 25.63 11.60
C ASN A 28 6.04 24.78 10.43
N TYR A 29 5.39 25.39 9.44
CA TYR A 29 4.95 24.72 8.22
C TYR A 29 6.14 24.19 7.42
N MET A 30 7.22 24.96 7.27
CA MET A 30 8.43 24.50 6.60
C MET A 30 9.09 23.34 7.35
N GLY A 31 9.11 23.36 8.68
CA GLY A 31 9.58 22.25 9.50
C GLY A 31 8.72 20.99 9.33
N GLN A 32 7.39 21.13 9.37
CA GLN A 32 6.45 20.03 9.14
C GLN A 32 6.52 19.49 7.71
N MET A 33 6.64 20.37 6.72
CA MET A 33 6.84 20.01 5.32
C MET A 33 8.17 19.27 5.13
N ALA A 34 9.26 19.72 5.74
CA ALA A 34 10.55 19.03 5.69
C ALA A 34 10.45 17.62 6.30
N MET A 35 9.76 17.46 7.43
CA MET A 35 9.50 16.15 8.03
C MET A 35 8.64 15.25 7.14
N ALA A 36 7.55 15.79 6.57
CA ALA A 36 6.66 15.04 5.68
C ALA A 36 7.38 14.62 4.39
N MET A 37 8.20 15.48 3.81
CA MET A 37 9.02 15.19 2.63
C MET A 37 10.09 14.14 2.92
N GLY A 38 10.74 14.20 4.08
CA GLY A 38 11.67 13.16 4.54
C GLY A 38 10.99 11.79 4.65
N LYS A 39 9.80 11.76 5.26
CA LYS A 39 8.99 10.53 5.37
C LYS A 39 8.52 10.01 4.01
N LEU A 40 8.10 10.89 3.11
CA LEU A 40 7.74 10.50 1.74
C LEU A 40 8.92 9.87 1.00
N GLY A 41 10.13 10.42 1.15
CA GLY A 41 11.35 9.83 0.58
C GLY A 41 11.64 8.43 1.14
N THR A 42 11.42 8.20 2.44
CA THR A 42 11.54 6.85 3.01
C THR A 42 10.50 5.87 2.44
N PHE A 43 9.28 6.34 2.21
CA PHE A 43 8.21 5.54 1.64
C PHE A 43 8.47 5.20 0.17
N GLU A 44 8.96 6.15 -0.62
CA GLU A 44 9.41 5.91 -2.00
C GLU A 44 10.52 4.85 -2.03
N GLY A 45 11.51 4.95 -1.14
CA GLY A 45 12.57 3.96 -0.99
C GLY A 45 12.02 2.57 -0.66
N PHE A 46 11.03 2.49 0.22
CA PHE A 46 10.36 1.24 0.56
C PHE A 46 9.61 0.64 -0.64
N ILE A 47 8.81 1.43 -1.36
CA ILE A 47 8.09 0.96 -2.56
C ILE A 47 9.08 0.40 -3.57
N ARG A 48 10.18 1.11 -3.82
CA ARG A 48 11.20 0.68 -4.77
C ARG A 48 11.85 -0.64 -4.35
N GLN A 49 12.08 -0.85 -3.05
CA GLN A 49 12.57 -2.13 -2.52
C GLN A 49 11.53 -3.25 -2.67
N ALA A 50 10.27 -2.98 -2.36
CA ALA A 50 9.18 -3.93 -2.51
C ALA A 50 9.01 -4.37 -3.97
N ASP A 51 9.12 -3.44 -4.92
CA ASP A 51 9.07 -3.73 -6.34
C ASP A 51 10.25 -4.58 -6.82
N ASN A 52 11.47 -4.28 -6.35
CA ASN A 52 12.63 -5.11 -6.65
C ASN A 52 12.45 -6.54 -6.12
N LEU A 53 11.95 -6.70 -4.90
CA LEU A 53 11.66 -8.00 -4.32
C LEU A 53 10.57 -8.75 -5.11
N ARG A 54 9.53 -8.04 -5.55
CA ARG A 54 8.48 -8.59 -6.42
C ARG A 54 9.07 -9.10 -7.72
N GLN A 55 9.94 -8.32 -8.37
CA GLN A 55 10.56 -8.69 -9.63
C GLN A 55 11.48 -9.91 -9.46
N GLN A 56 12.33 -9.92 -8.43
CA GLN A 56 13.18 -11.07 -8.10
C GLN A 56 12.35 -12.33 -7.84
N THR A 57 11.26 -12.20 -7.08
CA THR A 57 10.35 -13.31 -6.79
C THR A 57 9.71 -13.84 -8.07
N LEU A 58 9.27 -12.99 -8.98
CA LEU A 58 8.70 -13.41 -10.26
C LEU A 58 9.73 -14.10 -11.16
N GLN A 59 10.96 -13.59 -11.22
CA GLN A 59 12.05 -14.24 -11.95
C GLN A 59 12.36 -15.62 -11.36
N GLN A 60 12.40 -15.72 -10.03
CA GLN A 60 12.63 -16.99 -9.35
C GLN A 60 11.47 -17.97 -9.56
N MET A 61 10.22 -17.48 -9.50
CA MET A 61 9.04 -18.28 -9.83
C MET A 61 9.11 -18.78 -11.28
N HIS A 62 9.49 -17.95 -12.24
CA HIS A 62 9.63 -18.39 -13.64
C HIS A 62 10.74 -19.45 -13.80
N ARG A 63 11.82 -19.33 -13.04
CA ARG A 63 12.93 -20.31 -13.04
C ARG A 63 12.53 -21.65 -12.42
N ILE A 64 11.69 -21.66 -11.39
CA ILE A 64 11.30 -22.87 -10.65
C ILE A 64 10.02 -23.49 -11.20
N LEU A 65 9.02 -22.69 -11.58
CA LEU A 65 7.74 -23.20 -12.04
C LEU A 65 7.82 -23.67 -13.49
N THR A 66 7.50 -24.94 -13.67
CA THR A 66 7.21 -25.49 -15.00
C THR A 66 5.90 -24.92 -15.54
N THR A 67 5.72 -24.90 -16.87
CA THR A 67 4.51 -24.39 -17.55
C THR A 67 3.20 -24.96 -17.01
N LYS A 68 3.21 -26.19 -16.48
CA LYS A 68 2.04 -26.81 -15.84
C LYS A 68 1.69 -26.17 -14.49
N GLN A 69 2.69 -25.80 -13.70
CA GLN A 69 2.47 -25.12 -12.42
C GLN A 69 1.98 -23.69 -12.63
N SER A 70 2.53 -22.97 -13.62
CA SER A 70 2.05 -21.62 -13.95
C SER A 70 0.61 -21.65 -14.49
N ALA A 71 0.26 -22.61 -15.35
CA ALA A 71 -1.11 -22.79 -15.81
C ALA A 71 -2.09 -23.04 -14.64
N ARG A 72 -1.73 -23.90 -13.67
CA ARG A 72 -2.55 -24.14 -12.47
C ARG A 72 -2.67 -22.90 -11.58
N ALA A 73 -1.60 -22.13 -11.42
CA ALA A 73 -1.62 -20.89 -10.65
C ALA A 73 -2.54 -19.84 -11.29
N LEU A 74 -2.47 -19.67 -12.61
CA LEU A 74 -3.36 -18.75 -13.34
C LEU A 74 -4.83 -19.13 -13.21
N LEU A 75 -5.16 -20.43 -13.27
CA LEU A 75 -6.52 -20.91 -13.04
C LEU A 75 -7.01 -20.62 -11.61
N ALA A 76 -6.16 -20.85 -10.60
CA ALA A 76 -6.51 -20.56 -9.21
C ALA A 76 -6.73 -19.06 -8.96
N ILE A 77 -5.90 -18.19 -9.56
CA ILE A 77 -6.06 -16.73 -9.49
C ILE A 77 -7.39 -16.31 -10.14
N HIS A 78 -7.72 -16.87 -11.30
CA HIS A 78 -8.98 -16.59 -11.98
C HIS A 78 -10.21 -17.00 -11.15
N ASP A 79 -10.17 -18.18 -10.52
CA ASP A 79 -11.25 -18.64 -9.64
C ASP A 79 -11.42 -17.71 -8.43
N TYR A 80 -10.31 -17.29 -7.81
CA TYR A 80 -10.33 -16.33 -6.72
C TYR A 80 -11.00 -14.99 -7.12
N PHE A 81 -10.59 -14.40 -8.24
CA PHE A 81 -11.19 -13.14 -8.71
C PHE A 81 -12.67 -13.29 -9.07
N SER A 82 -13.06 -14.45 -9.62
CA SER A 82 -14.45 -14.74 -9.93
C SER A 82 -15.30 -14.82 -8.66
N ARG A 83 -14.80 -15.49 -7.62
CA ARG A 83 -15.44 -15.53 -6.29
C ARG A 83 -15.53 -14.15 -5.66
N LEU A 84 -14.46 -13.36 -5.73
CA LEU A 84 -14.46 -12.00 -5.21
C LEU A 84 -15.51 -11.12 -5.91
N ARG A 85 -15.64 -11.25 -7.24
CA ARG A 85 -16.67 -10.55 -8.01
C ARG A 85 -18.07 -11.02 -7.64
N ALA A 86 -18.29 -12.32 -7.45
CA ALA A 86 -19.57 -12.86 -7.01
C ALA A 86 -19.96 -12.40 -5.60
N LEU A 87 -19.00 -12.32 -4.68
CA LEU A 87 -19.20 -11.75 -3.36
C LEU A 87 -19.54 -10.26 -3.45
N SER A 88 -18.83 -9.51 -4.30
CA SER A 88 -19.12 -8.09 -4.54
C SER A 88 -20.52 -7.88 -5.11
N SER A 89 -20.95 -8.71 -6.07
CA SER A 89 -22.31 -8.64 -6.61
C SER A 89 -23.36 -8.99 -5.56
N LEU A 90 -23.10 -9.97 -4.69
CA LEU A 90 -24.00 -10.34 -3.61
C LEU A 90 -24.09 -9.23 -2.55
N TRP A 91 -22.98 -8.58 -2.24
CA TRP A 91 -22.94 -7.41 -1.38
C TRP A 91 -23.73 -6.23 -1.95
N LEU A 92 -23.67 -6.00 -3.27
CA LEU A 92 -24.46 -4.96 -3.95
C LEU A 92 -25.94 -5.32 -4.06
N ALA A 93 -26.26 -6.60 -4.25
CA ALA A 93 -27.63 -7.11 -4.32
C ALA A 93 -28.30 -7.24 -2.94
N ARG A 94 -27.56 -6.99 -1.85
CA ARG A 94 -28.13 -6.97 -0.51
C ARG A 94 -29.20 -5.87 -0.44
N PRO A 95 -30.47 -6.22 -0.16
CA PRO A 95 -31.51 -5.21 0.04
C PRO A 95 -31.11 -4.33 1.23
N LYS A 96 -31.07 -3.02 1.00
CA LYS A 96 -30.97 -2.03 2.05
C LYS A 96 -32.38 -1.79 2.57
N GLU A 97 -32.71 -2.46 3.67
CA GLU A 97 -33.80 -2.02 4.54
C GLU A 97 -33.47 -0.65 5.14
#